data_AF-A0A379TAC9-F1
#
_entry.id   AF-A0A379TAC9-F1
#
_cell.length_a   1.000
_cell.length_b   1.000
_cell.length_c   1.000
_cell.angle_alpha   90.00
_cell.angle_beta   90.00
_cell.angle_gamma   90.00
#
_symmetry.space_group_name_H-M   'P 1'
#
loop_
_entity.id
_entity.type
_entity.pdbx_description
1 polymer ?
#
loop_
_entity_poly.entity_id
_entity_poly.type
_entity_poly.pdbx_seq_one_letter_code
_entity_poly.pdbx_strand_id
1 'polypeptide(L)'
;MSLPEITPELMTSHFPNMSEADRQALEYIANPENFSHTLYADGTVVSFSYKRFPGRFTNNYKPDTWAFLCNFKLQEIDKGVYPYFASHVAQYQYLLAAVSGGWVGQMPSTLIRKNVINEDTIANTAGLKGEQLMSAFLNNTPNGKSTAKILEAFNLNATSVKIKNTYAGINFYVKLKRK
;
A
#
# COMPACT_ATOMS: atom_id res chain seq x y z
N MET A 1 6.96 14.85 15.14
CA MET A 1 6.85 13.66 16.00
C MET A 1 7.98 12.73 15.61
N SER A 2 8.70 12.14 16.57
CA SER A 2 9.67 11.08 16.26
C SER A 2 8.93 9.87 15.71
N LEU A 3 9.54 9.16 14.77
CA LEU A 3 8.97 7.91 14.28
C LEU A 3 9.03 6.85 15.39
N PRO A 4 8.00 5.99 15.53
CA PRO A 4 8.11 4.84 16.40
C PRO A 4 9.19 3.88 15.86
N GLU A 5 9.87 3.19 16.78
CA GLU A 5 10.81 2.13 16.43
C GLU A 5 10.03 0.89 15.98
N ILE A 6 10.38 0.37 14.79
CA ILE A 6 9.82 -0.87 14.25
C ILE A 6 10.87 -1.95 14.38
N THR A 7 10.75 -2.81 15.39
CA THR A 7 11.73 -3.86 15.64
C THR A 7 11.53 -5.06 14.69
N PRO A 8 12.59 -5.86 14.43
CA PRO A 8 12.46 -7.11 13.69
C PRO A 8 11.40 -8.06 14.28
N GLU A 9 11.32 -8.16 15.61
CA GLU A 9 10.35 -9.02 16.31
C GLU A 9 8.90 -8.56 16.04
N LEU A 10 8.67 -7.24 16.03
CA LEU A 10 7.36 -6.68 15.68
C LEU A 10 6.99 -7.00 14.22
N MET A 11 7.95 -6.89 13.30
CA MET A 11 7.72 -7.22 11.89
C MET A 11 7.39 -8.71 11.72
N THR A 12 8.19 -9.60 12.32
CA THR A 12 8.01 -11.05 12.22
C THR A 12 6.70 -11.49 12.89
N SER A 13 6.33 -10.93 14.03
CA SER A 13 5.08 -11.31 14.71
C SER A 13 3.82 -10.92 13.91
N HIS A 14 3.85 -9.81 13.16
CA HIS A 14 2.72 -9.39 12.33
C HIS A 14 2.68 -10.00 10.94
N PHE A 15 3.84 -10.39 10.41
CA PHE A 15 3.95 -11.03 9.11
C PHE A 15 4.72 -12.35 9.24
N PRO A 16 4.15 -13.36 9.93
CA PRO A 16 4.88 -14.57 10.33
C PRO A 16 5.29 -15.46 9.15
N ASN A 17 4.60 -15.34 8.01
CA ASN A 17 4.82 -16.18 6.83
C ASN A 17 5.74 -15.52 5.77
N MET A 18 6.52 -14.50 6.15
CA MET A 18 7.44 -13.84 5.23
C MET A 18 8.58 -14.76 4.79
N SER A 19 8.89 -14.72 3.50
CA SER A 19 10.13 -15.30 2.99
C SER A 19 11.35 -14.51 3.49
N GLU A 20 12.54 -15.07 3.32
CA GLU A 20 13.78 -14.35 3.63
C GLU A 20 13.94 -13.08 2.78
N ALA A 21 13.53 -13.13 1.51
CA ALA A 21 13.57 -11.97 0.64
C ALA A 21 12.60 -10.86 1.11
N ASP A 22 11.42 -11.22 1.64
CA ASP A 22 10.47 -10.24 2.17
C ASP A 22 10.99 -9.58 3.46
N ARG A 23 11.67 -10.36 4.33
CA ARG A 23 12.35 -9.82 5.51
C ARG A 23 13.44 -8.81 5.13
N GLN A 24 14.32 -9.19 4.22
CA GLN A 24 15.38 -8.30 3.73
C GLN A 24 14.81 -7.05 3.05
N ALA A 25 13.66 -7.16 2.38
CA ALA A 25 12.98 -6.01 1.81
C ALA A 25 12.51 -5.01 2.88
N LEU A 26 11.95 -5.50 4.00
CA LEU A 26 11.53 -4.65 5.10
C LEU A 26 12.72 -4.02 5.84
N GLU A 27 13.80 -4.77 6.05
CA GLU A 27 15.05 -4.23 6.61
C GLU A 27 15.66 -3.16 5.70
N TYR A 28 15.64 -3.39 4.39
CA TYR A 28 16.06 -2.41 3.40
C TYR A 28 15.24 -1.12 3.49
N ILE A 29 13.93 -1.24 3.68
CA ILE A 29 13.02 -0.09 3.86
C ILE A 29 13.25 0.59 5.21
N ALA A 30 13.54 -0.14 6.29
CA ALA A 30 13.77 0.43 7.61
C ALA A 30 15.09 1.21 7.71
N ASN A 31 16.08 0.88 6.88
CA ASN A 31 17.39 1.51 6.91
C ASN A 31 17.33 2.99 6.42
N PRO A 32 17.72 3.97 7.27
CA PRO A 32 17.68 5.39 6.93
C PRO A 32 18.61 5.81 5.78
N GLU A 33 19.61 4.98 5.44
CA GLU A 33 20.48 5.20 4.27
C GLU A 33 19.75 4.91 2.95
N ASN A 34 18.73 4.04 2.98
CA ASN A 34 17.97 3.64 1.80
C ASN A 34 16.65 4.40 1.67
N PHE A 35 16.03 4.73 2.80
CA PHE A 35 14.71 5.35 2.86
C PHE A 35 14.62 6.46 3.91
N SER A 36 13.71 7.39 3.68
CA SER A 36 13.12 8.18 4.77
C SER A 36 11.64 7.96 4.88
N HIS A 37 11.15 8.22 6.09
CA HIS A 37 9.75 8.18 6.42
C HIS A 37 9.35 9.46 7.16
N THR A 38 8.10 9.87 6.97
CA THR A 38 7.47 10.92 7.75
C THR A 38 6.07 10.45 8.10
N LEU A 39 5.75 10.44 9.38
CA LEU A 39 4.41 10.16 9.89
C LEU A 39 3.77 11.49 10.35
N TYR A 40 2.58 11.76 9.84
CA TYR A 40 1.76 12.91 10.20
C TYR A 40 0.66 12.49 11.19
N ALA A 41 0.17 13.47 11.97
CA ALA A 41 -0.82 13.25 13.04
C ALA A 41 -2.15 12.65 12.54
N ASP A 42 -2.48 12.82 11.26
CA ASP A 42 -3.70 12.30 10.65
C ASP A 42 -3.59 10.83 10.19
N GLY A 43 -2.45 10.18 10.45
CA GLY A 43 -2.13 8.82 10.00
C GLY A 43 -1.49 8.75 8.62
N THR A 44 -1.18 9.90 7.99
CA THR A 44 -0.46 9.91 6.71
C THR A 44 0.99 9.52 6.92
N VAL A 45 1.47 8.56 6.14
CA VAL A 45 2.87 8.16 6.07
C VAL A 45 3.39 8.45 4.67
N VAL A 46 4.46 9.24 4.60
CA VAL A 46 5.22 9.47 3.39
C VAL A 46 6.52 8.70 3.49
N SER A 47 6.91 8.00 2.43
CA SER A 47 8.20 7.31 2.35
C SER A 47 8.89 7.60 1.03
N PHE A 48 10.17 7.94 1.12
CA PHE A 48 11.03 8.24 -0.02
C PHE A 48 12.19 7.25 -0.07
N SER A 49 12.40 6.63 -1.22
CA SER A 49 13.57 5.79 -1.49
C SER A 49 14.67 6.67 -2.08
N TYR A 50 15.90 6.62 -1.53
CA TYR A 50 16.96 7.61 -1.83
C TYR A 50 17.88 7.31 -3.03
N LYS A 51 17.80 6.13 -3.65
CA LYS A 51 18.64 5.82 -4.82
C LYS A 51 18.24 6.63 -6.06
N ARG A 52 19.17 6.68 -7.04
CA ARG A 52 19.27 7.46 -8.32
C ARG A 52 17.96 7.89 -9.01
N PHE A 53 16.85 7.19 -8.74
CA PHE A 53 15.48 7.56 -9.11
C PHE A 53 14.54 7.34 -7.91
N PRO A 54 14.11 8.41 -7.21
CA PRO A 54 13.43 8.25 -5.94
C PRO A 54 12.01 7.70 -6.15
N GLY A 55 11.70 6.59 -5.47
CA GLY A 55 10.34 6.13 -5.28
C GLY A 55 9.66 6.98 -4.21
N ARG A 56 8.39 7.35 -4.42
CA ARG A 56 7.57 8.08 -3.44
C ARG A 56 6.29 7.33 -3.16
N PHE A 57 6.06 7.08 -1.88
CA PHE A 57 4.87 6.39 -1.38
C PHE A 57 4.20 7.28 -0.34
N THR A 58 2.93 7.59 -0.54
CA THR A 58 2.14 8.45 0.34
C THR A 58 0.79 7.79 0.52
N ASN A 59 0.58 7.26 1.73
CA ASN A 59 -0.60 6.52 2.12
C ASN A 59 -1.07 7.02 3.48
N ASN A 60 -2.38 6.99 3.73
CA ASN A 60 -2.99 7.35 5.00
C ASN A 60 -3.58 6.10 5.63
N TYR A 61 -3.19 5.83 6.87
CA TYR A 61 -3.59 4.64 7.60
C TYR A 61 -4.40 5.04 8.83
N LYS A 62 -5.62 4.49 8.90
CA LYS A 62 -6.49 4.51 10.06
C LYS A 62 -6.90 3.08 10.41
N PRO A 63 -7.40 2.81 11.63
CA PRO A 63 -7.77 1.45 12.05
C PRO A 63 -8.76 0.77 11.09
N ASP A 64 -9.69 1.53 10.53
CA ASP A 64 -10.81 1.04 9.72
C ASP A 64 -10.64 1.24 8.21
N THR A 65 -9.85 2.25 7.82
CA THR A 65 -9.73 2.72 6.44
C THR A 65 -8.29 3.05 6.09
N TRP A 66 -7.79 2.48 4.99
CA TRP A 66 -6.51 2.87 4.39
C TRP A 66 -6.75 3.59 3.07
N ALA A 67 -6.08 4.71 2.86
CA ALA A 67 -6.11 5.42 1.58
C ALA A 67 -4.71 5.45 0.98
N PHE A 68 -4.61 5.03 -0.28
CA PHE A 68 -3.37 5.04 -1.04
C PHE A 68 -3.45 6.20 -2.03
N LEU A 69 -2.68 7.26 -1.78
CA LEU A 69 -2.80 8.54 -2.48
C LEU A 69 -1.82 8.62 -3.65
N CYS A 70 -0.59 8.20 -3.44
CA CYS A 70 0.49 8.36 -4.41
C CYS A 70 1.52 7.25 -4.16
N ASN A 71 1.73 6.37 -5.14
CA ASN A 71 2.68 5.26 -5.03
C ASN A 71 3.41 5.12 -6.36
N PHE A 72 4.44 5.95 -6.55
CA PHE A 72 5.23 5.97 -7.78
C PHE A 72 6.58 5.32 -7.55
N LYS A 73 6.92 4.43 -8.47
CA LYS A 73 8.23 3.81 -8.63
C LYS A 73 8.53 3.82 -10.12
N LEU A 74 9.69 4.34 -10.53
CA LEU A 74 10.09 4.38 -11.94
C LEU A 74 10.44 2.95 -12.40
N GLN A 75 9.51 2.30 -13.11
CA GLN A 75 9.62 0.89 -13.48
C GLN A 75 10.71 0.59 -14.53
N GLU A 76 11.00 1.51 -15.45
CA GLU A 76 11.95 1.26 -16.55
C GLU A 76 13.37 0.93 -16.08
N ILE A 77 13.70 1.31 -14.84
CA ILE A 77 15.03 1.21 -14.23
C ILE A 77 15.03 0.17 -13.08
N ASP A 78 13.85 -0.30 -12.68
CA ASP A 78 13.61 -1.23 -11.58
C ASP A 78 13.67 -2.71 -12.04
N LYS A 79 14.53 -3.05 -13.01
CA LYS A 79 14.70 -4.43 -13.52
C LYS A 79 15.34 -5.38 -12.49
N GLY A 80 14.77 -5.49 -11.29
CA GLY A 80 15.30 -6.26 -10.16
C GLY A 80 16.37 -5.52 -9.35
N VAL A 81 16.57 -4.22 -9.58
CA VAL A 81 17.62 -3.43 -8.90
C VAL A 81 17.24 -3.15 -7.44
N TYR A 82 15.95 -3.02 -7.14
CA TYR A 82 15.49 -2.74 -5.79
C TYR A 82 14.97 -3.99 -5.10
N PRO A 83 15.42 -4.28 -3.86
CA PRO A 83 15.02 -5.49 -3.15
C PRO A 83 13.63 -5.34 -2.50
N TYR A 84 12.71 -4.54 -3.05
CA TYR A 84 11.40 -4.30 -2.44
C TYR A 84 10.27 -4.02 -3.44
N PHE A 85 9.04 -4.35 -3.01
CA PHE A 85 7.80 -4.04 -3.69
C PHE A 85 6.97 -3.00 -2.91
N ALA A 86 5.97 -2.41 -3.56
CA ALA A 86 5.05 -1.47 -2.91
C ALA A 86 4.25 -2.11 -1.75
N SER A 87 4.06 -3.43 -1.75
CA SER A 87 3.47 -4.18 -0.63
C SER A 87 4.35 -4.11 0.62
N HIS A 88 5.67 -4.26 0.48
CA HIS A 88 6.61 -4.13 1.60
C HIS A 88 6.60 -2.72 2.18
N VAL A 89 6.56 -1.69 1.32
CA VAL A 89 6.41 -0.30 1.78
C VAL A 89 5.09 -0.13 2.54
N ALA A 90 4.00 -0.71 2.03
CA ALA A 90 2.70 -0.63 2.71
C ALA A 90 2.70 -1.33 4.08
N GLN A 91 3.37 -2.48 4.22
CA GLN A 91 3.56 -3.20 5.49
C GLN A 91 4.32 -2.34 6.50
N TYR A 92 5.44 -1.76 6.09
CA TYR A 92 6.24 -0.91 6.97
C TYR A 92 5.49 0.37 7.38
N GLN A 93 4.84 1.05 6.43
CA GLN A 93 4.05 2.25 6.72
C GLN A 93 2.85 1.96 7.64
N TYR A 94 2.19 0.80 7.48
CA TYR A 94 1.15 0.36 8.40
C TYR A 94 1.70 0.21 9.82
N LEU A 95 2.86 -0.42 10.02
CA LEU A 95 3.43 -0.60 11.35
C LEU A 95 3.76 0.76 12.00
N LEU A 96 4.34 1.71 11.25
CA LEU A 96 4.58 3.07 11.75
C LEU A 96 3.30 3.73 12.26
N ALA A 97 2.23 3.71 11.46
CA ALA A 97 0.97 4.33 11.85
C ALA A 97 0.26 3.57 12.99
N ALA A 98 0.29 2.24 12.96
CA ALA A 98 -0.40 1.39 13.93
C ALA A 98 0.24 1.44 15.31
N VAL A 99 1.58 1.45 15.38
CA VAL A 99 2.33 1.64 16.64
C VAL A 99 2.05 3.02 17.20
N SER A 100 2.18 4.07 16.38
CA SER A 100 1.91 5.44 16.81
C SER A 100 0.47 5.66 17.28
N GLY A 101 -0.49 4.92 16.71
CA GLY A 101 -1.91 5.07 17.04
C GLY A 101 -2.45 4.07 18.07
N GLY A 102 -1.65 3.09 18.51
CA GLY A 102 -2.08 2.08 19.49
C GLY A 102 -3.08 1.05 18.96
N TRP A 103 -3.07 0.75 17.66
CA TRP A 103 -4.00 -0.19 17.01
C TRP A 103 -3.28 -1.28 16.21
N VAL A 104 -2.06 -1.60 16.62
CA VAL A 104 -1.26 -2.71 16.11
C VAL A 104 -2.09 -4.01 16.04
N GLY A 105 -2.07 -4.65 14.86
CA GLY A 105 -2.82 -5.88 14.56
C GLY A 105 -4.23 -5.66 14.00
N GLN A 106 -4.77 -4.44 14.03
CA GLN A 106 -6.08 -4.12 13.46
C GLN A 106 -5.98 -3.94 11.94
N MET A 107 -6.94 -4.50 11.21
CA MET A 107 -6.98 -4.47 9.74
C MET A 107 -8.18 -3.65 9.25
N PRO A 108 -8.04 -2.94 8.13
CA PRO A 108 -9.08 -2.07 7.62
C PRO A 108 -10.24 -2.88 7.05
N SER A 109 -11.44 -2.32 7.13
CA SER A 109 -12.60 -2.81 6.38
C SER A 109 -12.64 -2.24 4.96
N THR A 110 -11.88 -1.17 4.69
CA THR A 110 -11.87 -0.46 3.41
C THR A 110 -10.47 -0.01 3.01
N LEU A 111 -10.07 -0.29 1.77
CA LEU A 111 -8.92 0.32 1.12
C LEU A 111 -9.39 1.21 -0.02
N ILE A 112 -8.84 2.42 -0.10
CA ILE A 112 -9.18 3.40 -1.13
C ILE A 112 -7.94 3.64 -1.99
N ARG A 113 -8.01 3.40 -3.31
CA ARG A 113 -7.07 4.04 -4.24
C ARG A 113 -7.62 5.42 -4.58
N LYS A 114 -6.95 6.47 -4.10
CA LYS A 114 -7.41 7.85 -4.29
C LYS A 114 -6.80 8.48 -5.54
N ASN A 115 -7.58 9.35 -6.17
CA ASN A 115 -7.17 10.21 -7.29
C ASN A 115 -6.42 9.44 -8.38
N VAL A 116 -6.98 8.29 -8.79
CA VAL A 116 -6.38 7.46 -9.83
C VAL A 116 -6.47 8.20 -11.16
N ILE A 117 -5.30 8.50 -11.72
CA ILE A 117 -5.11 9.14 -13.04
C ILE A 117 -4.51 8.18 -14.08
N ASN A 118 -4.20 6.93 -13.69
CA ASN A 118 -3.63 5.95 -14.60
C ASN A 118 -4.68 5.57 -15.67
N GLU A 119 -4.41 5.95 -16.92
CA GLU A 119 -5.34 5.82 -18.05
C GLU A 119 -5.75 4.36 -18.29
N ASP A 120 -4.81 3.41 -18.19
CA ASP A 120 -5.10 1.98 -18.33
C ASP A 120 -6.13 1.51 -17.29
N THR A 121 -5.98 1.95 -16.03
CA THR A 121 -6.93 1.63 -14.96
C THR A 121 -8.30 2.21 -15.25
N ILE A 122 -8.36 3.45 -15.72
CA ILE A 122 -9.62 4.14 -16.03
C ILE A 122 -10.32 3.46 -17.21
N ALA A 123 -9.61 3.17 -18.30
CA ALA A 123 -10.15 2.53 -19.49
C ALA A 123 -10.67 1.12 -19.21
N ASN A 124 -9.91 0.29 -18.48
CA ASN A 124 -10.29 -1.09 -18.17
C ASN A 124 -11.46 -1.21 -17.18
N THR A 125 -11.84 -0.12 -16.51
CA THR A 125 -12.92 -0.13 -15.51
C THR A 125 -14.12 0.73 -15.89
N ALA A 126 -14.04 1.41 -17.04
CA ALA A 126 -15.10 2.28 -17.54
C ALA A 126 -16.42 1.52 -17.74
N GLY A 127 -17.51 2.05 -17.17
CA GLY A 127 -18.85 1.47 -17.29
C GLY A 127 -19.10 0.18 -16.49
N LEU A 128 -18.06 -0.47 -15.96
CA LEU A 128 -18.19 -1.73 -15.21
C LEU A 128 -18.76 -1.51 -13.80
N LYS A 129 -19.50 -2.50 -13.29
CA LYS A 129 -20.08 -2.50 -11.93
C LYS A 129 -19.97 -3.88 -11.28
N GLY A 130 -20.19 -3.93 -9.97
CA GLY A 130 -20.28 -5.17 -9.21
C GLY A 130 -19.04 -6.07 -9.35
N GLU A 131 -19.27 -7.36 -9.57
CA GLU A 131 -18.22 -8.36 -9.71
C GLU A 131 -17.34 -8.12 -10.95
N GLN A 132 -17.92 -7.67 -12.07
CA GLN A 132 -17.17 -7.36 -13.29
C GLN A 132 -16.15 -6.25 -13.03
N LEU A 133 -16.57 -5.18 -12.33
CA LEU A 133 -15.67 -4.11 -11.92
C LEU A 133 -14.57 -4.61 -10.99
N MET A 134 -14.92 -5.41 -9.98
CA MET A 134 -13.94 -5.95 -9.04
C MET A 134 -12.89 -6.81 -9.75
N SER A 135 -13.32 -7.73 -10.60
CA SER A 135 -12.44 -8.60 -11.37
C SER A 135 -11.55 -7.79 -12.32
N ALA A 136 -12.13 -6.88 -13.11
CA ALA A 136 -11.37 -6.04 -14.03
C ALA A 136 -10.36 -5.16 -13.29
N PHE A 137 -10.76 -4.51 -12.19
CA PHE A 137 -9.86 -3.70 -11.38
C PHE A 137 -8.69 -4.55 -10.88
N LEU A 138 -8.95 -5.60 -10.09
CA LEU A 138 -7.90 -6.36 -9.39
C LEU A 138 -6.96 -7.11 -10.34
N ASN A 139 -7.47 -7.60 -11.47
CA ASN A 139 -6.72 -8.49 -12.35
C ASN A 139 -6.14 -7.80 -13.59
N ASN A 140 -6.79 -6.74 -14.09
CA ASN A 140 -6.45 -6.17 -15.40
C ASN A 140 -5.86 -4.77 -15.33
N THR A 141 -5.80 -4.14 -14.14
CA THR A 141 -5.27 -2.77 -13.99
C THR A 141 -3.96 -2.73 -13.20
N PRO A 142 -3.03 -1.82 -13.51
CA PRO A 142 -1.83 -1.62 -12.70
C PRO A 142 -2.13 -1.35 -11.22
N ASN A 143 -3.09 -0.44 -10.94
CA ASN A 143 -3.48 -0.08 -9.58
C ASN A 143 -4.13 -1.25 -8.83
N GLY A 144 -4.98 -2.03 -9.49
CA GLY A 144 -5.64 -3.18 -8.88
C GLY A 144 -4.70 -4.37 -8.68
N LYS A 145 -3.77 -4.65 -9.60
CA LYS A 145 -2.72 -5.66 -9.40
C LYS A 145 -1.84 -5.34 -8.21
N SER A 146 -1.43 -4.08 -8.07
CA SER A 146 -0.72 -3.61 -6.86
C SER A 146 -1.58 -3.78 -5.61
N THR A 147 -2.88 -3.50 -5.70
CA THR A 147 -3.82 -3.68 -4.59
C THR A 147 -3.91 -5.16 -4.19
N ALA A 148 -4.07 -6.07 -5.15
CA ALA A 148 -4.13 -7.50 -4.89
C ALA A 148 -2.89 -8.01 -4.13
N LYS A 149 -1.68 -7.60 -4.56
CA LYS A 149 -0.44 -7.93 -3.85
C LYS A 149 -0.38 -7.39 -2.41
N ILE A 150 -0.89 -6.17 -2.18
CA ILE A 150 -1.01 -5.63 -0.83
C ILE A 150 -2.00 -6.48 -0.02
N LEU A 151 -3.18 -6.77 -0.56
CA LEU A 151 -4.17 -7.57 0.17
C LEU A 151 -3.62 -8.96 0.52
N GLU A 152 -2.88 -9.58 -0.39
CA GLU A 152 -2.18 -10.84 -0.13
C GLU A 152 -1.19 -10.73 1.03
N ALA A 153 -0.31 -9.72 1.01
CA ALA A 153 0.69 -9.48 2.04
C ALA A 153 0.10 -9.24 3.45
N PHE A 154 -1.15 -8.79 3.52
CA PHE A 154 -1.89 -8.56 4.77
C PHE A 154 -2.92 -9.65 5.09
N ASN A 155 -2.96 -10.75 4.34
CA ASN A 155 -3.94 -11.81 4.48
C ASN A 155 -5.41 -11.32 4.42
N LEU A 156 -5.69 -10.41 3.47
CA LEU A 156 -6.99 -9.79 3.22
C LEU A 156 -7.56 -10.23 1.87
N ASN A 157 -8.89 -10.21 1.78
CA ASN A 157 -9.65 -10.44 0.56
C ASN A 157 -10.52 -9.22 0.23
N ALA A 158 -10.58 -8.85 -1.05
CA ALA A 158 -11.59 -7.93 -1.53
C ALA A 158 -12.96 -8.63 -1.62
N THR A 159 -14.02 -7.92 -1.25
CA THR A 159 -15.42 -8.39 -1.32
C THR A 159 -16.25 -7.58 -2.30
N SER A 160 -15.87 -6.33 -2.55
CA SER A 160 -16.44 -5.50 -3.60
C SER A 160 -15.52 -4.34 -3.95
N VAL A 161 -15.69 -3.81 -5.15
CA VAL A 161 -15.05 -2.56 -5.60
C VAL A 161 -16.14 -1.59 -6.07
N LYS A 162 -16.02 -0.33 -5.67
CA LYS A 162 -16.89 0.76 -6.13
C LYS A 162 -16.06 1.92 -6.65
N ILE A 163 -16.50 2.52 -7.76
CA ILE A 163 -15.93 3.75 -8.29
C ILE A 163 -16.69 4.95 -7.74
N LYS A 164 -15.96 6.00 -7.35
CA LYS A 164 -16.52 7.33 -7.08
C LYS A 164 -15.71 8.39 -7.82
N ASN A 165 -16.37 9.11 -8.72
CA ASN A 165 -15.79 10.26 -9.39
C ASN A 165 -15.74 11.45 -8.42
N THR A 166 -14.63 12.20 -8.46
CA THR A 166 -14.43 13.42 -7.68
C THR A 166 -13.80 14.48 -8.57
N TYR A 167 -13.79 15.74 -8.11
CA TYR A 167 -13.09 16.82 -8.83
C TYR A 167 -11.59 16.53 -9.01
N ALA A 168 -10.98 15.75 -8.12
CA ALA A 168 -9.55 15.42 -8.14
C ALA A 168 -9.22 14.12 -8.89
N GLY A 169 -10.22 13.47 -9.51
CA GLY A 169 -10.05 12.20 -10.24
C GLY A 169 -10.94 11.08 -9.74
N ILE A 170 -10.58 9.84 -10.08
CA ILE A 170 -11.39 8.64 -9.83
C ILE A 170 -10.88 7.91 -8.58
N ASN A 171 -11.78 7.62 -7.65
CA ASN A 171 -11.47 6.83 -6.45
C ASN A 171 -12.04 5.42 -6.58
N PHE A 172 -11.24 4.42 -6.21
CA PHE A 172 -11.69 3.03 -6.09
C PHE A 172 -11.76 2.64 -4.62
N TYR A 173 -12.96 2.32 -4.15
CA TYR A 173 -13.23 1.84 -2.80
C TYR A 173 -13.31 0.33 -2.82
N VAL A 174 -12.37 -0.33 -2.17
CA VAL A 174 -12.29 -1.79 -2.04
C VAL A 174 -12.74 -2.17 -0.64
N LYS A 175 -13.84 -2.93 -0.54
CA LYS A 175 -14.28 -3.49 0.75
C LYS A 175 -13.53 -4.77 1.05
N LEU A 176 -13.11 -4.93 2.30
CA LEU A 176 -12.16 -5.93 2.73
C LEU A 176 -12.73 -6.84 3.81
N LYS A 177 -12.25 -8.08 3.83
CA LYS A 177 -12.39 -9.03 4.94
C LYS A 177 -11.07 -9.78 5.15
N ARG A 178 -10.86 -10.36 6.33
CA ARG A 178 -9.75 -11.30 6.52
C ARG A 178 -9.97 -12.57 5.70
N LYS A 179 -8.87 -13.16 5.23
CA LYS A 179 -8.85 -14.51 4.67
C LYS A 179 -9.19 -15.55 5.73
#